data_AF-A0A133Y465-F1
#
_entry.id   AF-A0A133Y465-F1
#
_cell.length_a   1.000
_cell.length_b   1.000
_cell.length_c   1.000
_cell.angle_alpha   90.00
_cell.angle_beta   90.00
_cell.angle_gamma   90.00
#
_symmetry.space_group_name_H-M   'P 1'
#
loop_
_entity.id
_entity.type
_entity.pdbx_description
1 polymer ?
#
loop_
_entity_poly.entity_id
_entity_poly.type
_entity_poly.pdbx_seq_one_letter_code
_entity_poly.pdbx_strand_id
1 'polypeptide(L)'
;KDGTLWGWGDNSYSQLLASKKIVIVPTQIGTDNNWVKVVSGENNAIGLKKDGTLWAWGSNFNNNLGLPKGSPKIIKTPTQIGTDSDWKDVIILSRR
;
A
#
# COMPACT_ATOMS: atom_id res chain seq x y z
N LYS A 1 -6.82 -12.92 13.03
CA LYS A 1 -5.71 -12.04 12.58
C LYS A 1 -5.90 -10.68 13.25
N ASP A 2 -4.85 -10.10 13.81
CA ASP A 2 -4.90 -8.81 14.51
C ASP A 2 -5.05 -7.61 13.58
N GLY A 3 -4.92 -7.82 12.26
CA GLY A 3 -5.10 -6.81 11.21
C GLY A 3 -3.91 -5.85 11.08
N THR A 4 -2.79 -6.15 11.74
CA THR A 4 -1.54 -5.40 11.59
C THR A 4 -0.87 -5.72 10.27
N LEU A 5 -0.14 -4.74 9.72
CA LEU A 5 0.65 -4.90 8.49
C LEU A 5 2.12 -5.12 8.84
N TRP A 6 2.73 -6.13 8.23
CA TRP A 6 4.16 -6.45 8.40
C TRP A 6 4.79 -6.63 7.02
N GLY A 7 6.03 -6.19 6.87
CA GLY A 7 6.77 -6.36 5.62
C GLY A 7 8.29 -6.33 5.79
N TRP A 8 8.97 -6.83 4.77
CA TRP A 8 10.41 -6.87 4.62
C TRP A 8 10.75 -6.92 3.12
N GLY A 9 11.98 -6.61 2.75
CA GLY A 9 12.48 -6.55 1.38
C GLY A 9 12.97 -5.16 0.97
N ASP A 10 12.95 -4.92 -0.34
CA ASP A 10 13.22 -3.60 -0.91
C ASP A 10 12.18 -2.57 -0.45
N ASN A 11 12.64 -1.36 -0.22
CA ASN A 11 11.83 -0.18 0.13
C ASN A 11 12.32 1.06 -0.65
N SER A 12 12.91 0.87 -1.83
CA SER A 12 13.47 1.96 -2.64
C SER A 12 12.41 2.97 -3.08
N TYR A 13 11.14 2.56 -3.10
CA TYR A 13 9.99 3.41 -3.45
C TYR A 13 8.97 3.56 -2.33
N SER A 14 9.37 3.35 -1.07
CA SER A 14 8.50 3.47 0.10
C SER A 14 7.34 2.45 0.14
N GLN A 15 7.39 1.34 -0.60
CA GLN A 15 6.36 0.31 -0.58
C GLN A 15 6.23 -0.43 0.78
N LEU A 16 7.28 -0.40 1.61
CA LEU A 16 7.24 -0.89 2.99
C LEU A 16 7.03 0.23 4.01
N LEU A 17 6.97 1.49 3.58
CA LEU A 17 6.80 2.68 4.43
C LEU A 17 7.82 2.76 5.59
N ALA A 18 8.99 2.15 5.41
CA ALA A 18 10.06 2.12 6.39
C ALA A 18 11.08 3.24 6.16
N SER A 19 11.88 3.55 7.17
CA SER A 19 12.97 4.55 7.05
C SER A 19 14.20 4.01 6.30
N LYS A 20 14.41 2.68 6.31
CA LYS A 20 15.52 2.02 5.62
C LYS A 20 15.14 1.69 4.18
N LYS A 21 16.10 1.79 3.26
CA LYS A 21 15.91 1.37 1.84
C LYS A 21 15.73 -0.13 1.67
N ILE A 22 16.24 -0.93 2.60
CA ILE A 22 16.06 -2.38 2.63
C ILE A 22 15.72 -2.75 4.07
N VAL A 23 14.67 -3.54 4.24
CA VAL A 23 14.21 -4.08 5.52
C VAL A 23 14.44 -5.57 5.50
N ILE A 24 15.36 -6.10 6.30
CA ILE A 24 15.75 -7.52 6.24
C ILE A 24 15.11 -8.40 7.32
N VAL A 25 14.28 -7.80 8.19
CA VAL A 25 13.53 -8.51 9.23
C VAL A 25 12.07 -8.05 9.17
N PRO A 26 11.09 -8.93 9.45
CA PRO A 26 9.69 -8.53 9.51
C PRO A 26 9.53 -7.34 10.43
N THR A 27 9.07 -6.23 9.86
CA THR A 27 8.87 -4.98 10.59
C THR A 27 7.42 -4.59 10.44
N GLN A 28 6.79 -4.20 11.54
CA GLN A 28 5.43 -3.68 11.52
C GLN A 28 5.43 -2.36 10.73
N ILE A 29 4.50 -2.26 9.79
CA ILE A 29 4.33 -1.11 8.92
C ILE A 29 3.16 -0.28 9.44
N GLY A 30 3.46 0.95 9.87
CA GLY A 30 2.47 1.84 10.46
C GLY A 30 1.90 1.31 11.78
N THR A 31 0.79 1.90 12.21
CA THR A 31 0.11 1.57 13.47
C THR A 31 -1.29 0.98 13.28
N ASP A 32 -1.77 0.92 12.03
CA ASP A 32 -3.10 0.42 11.70
C ASP A 32 -3.20 -1.08 11.98
N ASN A 33 -4.36 -1.51 12.49
CA ASN A 33 -4.68 -2.90 12.85
C ASN A 33 -5.99 -3.39 12.21
N ASN A 34 -6.41 -2.75 11.13
CA ASN A 34 -7.67 -3.02 10.44
C ASN A 34 -7.48 -3.40 8.98
N TRP A 35 -6.29 -3.83 8.57
CA TRP A 35 -6.07 -4.39 7.24
C TRP A 35 -6.68 -5.79 7.12
N VAL A 36 -7.42 -6.04 6.05
CA VAL A 36 -7.97 -7.37 5.73
C VAL A 36 -7.27 -8.02 4.55
N LYS A 37 -6.76 -7.21 3.60
CA LYS A 37 -5.98 -7.67 2.46
C LYS A 37 -4.96 -6.61 2.07
N VAL A 38 -3.76 -7.03 1.71
CA VAL A 38 -2.74 -6.17 1.11
C VAL A 38 -2.13 -6.93 -0.06
N VAL A 39 -1.96 -6.24 -1.19
CA VAL A 39 -1.34 -6.76 -2.40
C VAL A 39 -0.18 -5.85 -2.77
N SER A 40 1.01 -6.42 -2.88
CA SER A 40 2.21 -5.74 -3.36
C SER A 40 2.34 -5.87 -4.88
N GLY A 41 2.54 -4.74 -5.56
CA GLY A 41 3.07 -4.71 -6.92
C GLY A 41 4.60 -4.72 -6.93
N GLU A 42 5.20 -4.27 -8.03
CA GLU A 42 6.66 -4.22 -8.16
C GLU A 42 7.29 -3.20 -7.20
N ASN A 43 6.72 -1.98 -7.16
CA ASN A 43 7.25 -0.85 -6.39
C ASN A 43 6.15 -0.11 -5.60
N ASN A 44 4.97 -0.71 -5.49
CA ASN A 44 3.81 -0.13 -4.84
C ASN A 44 2.99 -1.20 -4.12
N ALA A 45 1.96 -0.77 -3.40
CA ALA A 45 1.01 -1.68 -2.77
C ALA A 45 -0.38 -1.04 -2.70
N ILE A 46 -1.39 -1.91 -2.66
CA ILE A 46 -2.79 -1.55 -2.41
C ILE A 46 -3.29 -2.41 -1.24
N GLY A 47 -4.03 -1.79 -0.33
CA GLY A 47 -4.63 -2.41 0.83
C GLY A 47 -6.13 -2.19 0.91
N LEU A 48 -6.82 -3.18 1.44
CA LEU A 48 -8.24 -3.15 1.80
C LEU A 48 -8.34 -3.18 3.33
N LYS A 49 -9.09 -2.23 3.90
CA LYS A 49 -9.40 -2.18 5.33
C LYS A 49 -10.74 -2.86 5.64
N LYS A 50 -10.96 -3.19 6.92
CA LYS A 50 -12.19 -3.82 7.44
C LYS A 50 -13.46 -3.02 7.16
N ASP A 51 -13.32 -1.70 7.06
CA ASP A 51 -14.41 -0.77 6.74
C ASP A 51 -14.73 -0.72 5.23
N GLY A 52 -14.09 -1.57 4.42
CA GLY A 52 -14.31 -1.65 2.97
C GLY A 52 -13.66 -0.53 2.16
N THR A 53 -12.79 0.27 2.77
CA THR A 53 -12.03 1.32 2.07
C THR A 53 -10.75 0.79 1.43
N LEU A 54 -10.40 1.33 0.26
CA LEU A 54 -9.15 1.02 -0.45
C LEU A 54 -8.09 2.08 -0.22
N TRP A 55 -6.84 1.64 -0.14
CA TRP A 55 -5.69 2.50 0.14
C TRP A 55 -4.51 2.11 -0.75
N ALA A 56 -3.75 3.08 -1.24
CA ALA A 56 -2.53 2.85 -2.01
C ALA A 56 -1.32 3.54 -1.39
N TRP A 57 -0.14 2.95 -1.58
CA TRP A 57 1.14 3.56 -1.24
C TRP A 57 2.29 3.05 -2.11
N GLY A 58 3.45 3.69 -1.99
CA GLY A 58 4.66 3.41 -2.76
C GLY A 58 4.75 4.24 -4.06
N SER A 59 5.34 3.65 -5.10
CA SER A 59 5.55 4.29 -6.40
C SER A 59 4.25 4.66 -7.11
N ASN A 60 4.16 5.93 -7.54
CA ASN A 60 3.06 6.50 -8.33
C ASN A 60 3.58 7.20 -9.60
N PHE A 61 4.75 6.83 -10.12
CA PHE A 61 5.34 7.51 -11.29
C PHE A 61 4.44 7.50 -12.53
N ASN A 62 3.59 6.48 -12.67
CA ASN A 62 2.69 6.31 -13.81
C ASN A 62 1.26 6.76 -13.52
N ASN A 63 1.00 7.42 -12.37
CA ASN A 63 -0.36 7.71 -11.88
C ASN A 63 -1.28 6.48 -11.85
N ASN A 64 -0.73 5.28 -11.61
CA ASN A 64 -1.43 4.01 -11.70
C ASN A 64 -2.02 3.52 -10.37
N LEU A 65 -1.97 4.34 -9.32
CA LEU A 65 -2.54 4.01 -8.01
C LEU A 65 -4.01 4.39 -7.86
N GLY A 66 -4.64 4.96 -8.90
CA GLY A 66 -6.03 5.44 -8.82
C GLY A 66 -6.20 6.68 -7.94
N LEU A 67 -5.11 7.37 -7.60
CA LEU A 67 -5.12 8.59 -6.79
C LEU A 67 -5.41 9.85 -7.64
N PRO A 68 -5.90 10.96 -7.03
CA PRO A 68 -6.19 12.18 -7.74
C PRO A 68 -4.99 12.73 -8.52
N LYS A 69 -5.27 13.41 -9.65
CA LYS A 69 -4.25 14.09 -10.45
C LYS A 69 -3.46 15.08 -9.58
N GLY A 70 -2.12 15.04 -9.69
CA GLY A 70 -1.22 15.88 -8.90
C GLY A 70 -0.74 15.24 -7.59
N SER A 71 -1.18 14.00 -7.29
CA SER A 71 -0.61 13.23 -6.18
C SER A 71 0.92 13.07 -6.30
N PRO A 72 1.66 13.00 -5.17
CA PRO A 72 3.10 12.81 -5.20
C PRO A 72 3.52 11.57 -6.00
N LYS A 73 4.70 11.62 -6.63
CA LYS A 73 5.29 10.47 -7.35
C LYS A 73 5.61 9.29 -6.44
N ILE A 74 5.79 9.54 -5.14
CA ILE A 74 6.01 8.52 -4.11
C ILE A 74 5.04 8.81 -2.97
N ILE A 75 4.19 7.85 -2.69
CA ILE A 75 3.18 7.91 -1.64
C ILE A 75 3.77 7.24 -0.39
N LYS A 76 4.18 8.07 0.58
CA LYS A 76 4.93 7.65 1.78
C LYS A 76 4.06 7.31 2.99
N THR A 77 2.76 7.37 2.83
CA THR A 77 1.75 6.99 3.82
C THR A 77 0.58 6.39 3.05
N PRO A 78 -0.11 5.36 3.57
CA PRO A 78 -1.32 4.87 2.91
C PRO A 78 -2.28 6.03 2.65
N THR A 79 -2.69 6.19 1.39
CA THR A 79 -3.65 7.21 0.98
C THR A 79 -4.89 6.52 0.42
N GLN A 80 -6.07 6.94 0.89
CA GLN A 80 -7.33 6.35 0.45
C GLN A 80 -7.56 6.61 -1.04
N ILE A 81 -8.05 5.59 -1.75
CA ILE A 81 -8.46 5.66 -3.14
C ILE A 81 -9.97 5.94 -3.16
N GLY A 82 -10.35 7.13 -3.61
CA GLY A 82 -11.77 7.54 -3.67
C GLY A 82 -12.43 7.63 -2.29
N THR A 83 -13.76 7.59 -2.28
CA THR A 83 -14.60 7.71 -1.07
C THR A 83 -15.43 6.47 -0.77
N ASP A 84 -15.38 5.47 -1.65
CA ASP A 84 -16.18 4.26 -1.51
C ASP A 84 -15.68 3.37 -0.36
N SER A 85 -16.60 2.61 0.23
CA SER A 85 -16.37 1.79 1.43
C SER A 85 -17.01 0.40 1.32
N ASP A 86 -17.33 -0.04 0.12
CA ASP A 86 -17.99 -1.31 -0.16
C ASP A 86 -17.10 -2.32 -0.89
N TRP A 87 -15.81 -2.01 -1.06
CA TRP A 87 -14.86 -2.90 -1.71
C TRP A 87 -14.76 -4.25 -1.01
N LYS A 88 -14.84 -5.32 -1.80
CA LYS A 88 -14.80 -6.70 -1.31
C LYS A 88 -13.50 -7.41 -1.62
N ASP A 89 -12.80 -6.98 -2.66
CA ASP A 89 -11.52 -7.55 -3.02
C ASP A 89 -10.62 -6.57 -3.78
N VAL A 90 -9.32 -6.87 -3.78
CA VAL A 90 -8.31 -6.11 -4.52
C VAL A 90 -7.23 -7.02 -5.09
N ILE A 91 -6.78 -6.71 -6.31
CA ILE A 91 -5.66 -7.35 -6.99
C ILE A 91 -4.82 -6.28 -7.71
N ILE A 92 -3.53 -6.57 -7.89
CA ILE A 92 -2.66 -5.83 -8.81
C ILE A 92 -2.27 -6.80 -9.92
N LEU A 93 -2.50 -6.41 -11.17
CA LEU A 93 -2.08 -7.18 -12.35
C LEU A 93 -0.78 -6.55 -12.88
N SER A 94 0.37 -7.18 -12.64
CA SER A 94 1.59 -6.83 -13.36
C SER A 94 1.69 -7.69 -14.63
N ARG A 95 1.99 -7.05 -15.76
CA ARG A 95 2.50 -7.77 -16.93
C ARG A 95 3.99 -7.97 -16.70
N ARG A 96 4.44 -9.23 -16.72
CA ARG A 96 5.88 -9.55 -16.84
C ARG A 96 6.36 -9.18 -18.24
#